data_AF-A0A7W3FJ67-F1
#
_entry.id   AF-A0A7W3FJ67-F1
#
_cell.length_a   1.000
_cell.length_b   1.000
_cell.length_c   1.000
_cell.angle_alpha   90.00
_cell.angle_beta   90.00
_cell.angle_gamma   90.00
#
_symmetry.space_group_name_H-M   'P 1'
#
loop_
_entity.id
_entity.type
_entity.pdbx_description
1 polymer ?
#
loop_
_entity_poly.entity_id
_entity_poly.type
_entity_poly.pdbx_seq_one_letter_code
_entity_poly.pdbx_strand_id
1 'polypeptide(L)' 'MNIHPVRNEQEYLAALAELSAYFEREPEPGTEEGDRFDVLATLVEAYEAKRYPIDAPAESLIGA' A
#
# COMPACT_ATOMS: atom_id res chain seq x y z
N MET A 1 8.84 12.38 11.82
CA MET A 1 8.23 11.90 10.54
C MET A 1 7.51 13.02 9.75
N ASN A 2 7.77 13.15 8.44
CA ASN A 2 7.01 14.01 7.51
C ASN A 2 6.45 13.13 6.37
N ILE A 3 5.23 12.64 6.53
CA ILE A 3 4.53 11.76 5.58
C ILE A 3 3.23 12.43 5.15
N HIS A 4 2.84 12.25 3.89
CA HIS A 4 1.67 12.90 3.30
C HIS A 4 0.73 11.87 2.66
N PRO A 5 -0.57 12.16 2.55
CA PRO A 5 -1.52 11.27 1.89
C PRO A 5 -1.14 11.01 0.43
N VAL A 6 -1.38 9.78 -0.04
CA VAL A 6 -1.27 9.41 -1.46
C VAL A 6 -2.58 9.69 -2.19
N ARG A 7 -2.58 10.67 -3.09
CA ARG A 7 -3.75 11.14 -3.86
C ARG A 7 -3.66 10.84 -5.35
N ASN A 8 -2.45 10.66 -5.87
CA ASN A 8 -2.22 10.43 -7.29
C ASN A 8 -1.12 9.37 -7.52
N GLU A 9 -0.94 9.00 -8.79
CA GLU A 9 -0.01 7.95 -9.21
C GLU A 9 1.46 8.30 -8.92
N GLN A 10 1.87 9.56 -9.03
CA GLN A 10 3.24 9.97 -8.72
C GLN A 10 3.54 9.80 -7.23
N GLU A 11 2.63 10.23 -6.37
CA GLU A 11 2.75 10.05 -4.91
C GLU A 11 2.71 8.56 -4.54
N TYR A 12 1.90 7.77 -5.24
CA TYR A 12 1.82 6.32 -5.07
C TYR A 12 3.15 5.65 -5.41
N LEU A 13 3.75 5.96 -6.56
CA LEU A 13 5.03 5.39 -6.97
C LEU A 13 6.16 5.80 -6.03
N ALA A 14 6.14 7.03 -5.51
CA ALA A 14 7.11 7.48 -4.51
C ALA A 14 6.97 6.71 -3.20
N ALA A 15 5.74 6.56 -2.68
CA ALA A 15 5.46 5.79 -1.49
C ALA A 15 5.83 4.31 -1.64
N LEU A 16 5.54 3.72 -2.81
CA LEU A 16 5.87 2.33 -3.13
C LEU A 16 7.38 2.11 -3.22
N ALA A 17 8.12 3.05 -3.83
CA ALA A 17 9.57 2.97 -3.92
C ALA A 17 10.23 3.06 -2.54
N GLU A 18 9.73 3.93 -1.67
CA GLU A 18 10.20 4.05 -0.29
C GLU A 18 9.87 2.81 0.53
N LEU A 19 8.62 2.32 0.45
CA LEU A 19 8.18 1.09 1.11
C LEU A 19 9.02 -0.12 0.68
N SER A 20 9.31 -0.25 -0.62
CA SER A 20 10.10 -1.36 -1.15
C SER A 20 11.54 -1.39 -0.63
N ALA A 21 12.12 -0.23 -0.28
CA ALA A 21 13.47 -0.17 0.28
C ALA A 21 13.57 -0.86 1.66
N TYR A 22 12.45 -0.94 2.40
CA TYR A 22 12.39 -1.65 3.67
C TYR A 22 12.32 -3.18 3.51
N PHE A 23 12.10 -3.74 2.32
CA PHE A 23 12.06 -5.20 2.15
C PHE A 23 13.43 -5.87 2.20
N GLU A 24 14.50 -5.13 1.90
CA GLU A 24 15.86 -5.64 2.08
C GLU A 24 16.28 -5.67 3.56
N ARG A 25 15.69 -4.77 4.37
CA ARG A 25 15.91 -4.66 5.81
C ARG A 25 14.64 -4.13 6.47
N GLU A 26 13.79 -5.06 6.87
CA GLU A 26 12.55 -4.70 7.55
C GLU A 26 12.87 -4.00 8.88
N PRO A 27 12.28 -2.83 9.16
CA PRO A 27 12.55 -2.10 10.39
C PRO A 27 11.86 -2.75 11.59
N GLU A 28 12.46 -2.61 12.78
CA GLU A 28 11.88 -3.16 14.00
C GLU A 28 10.59 -2.41 14.39
N PRO A 29 9.52 -3.11 14.80
CA PRO A 29 8.29 -2.48 15.28
C PRO A 29 8.53 -1.54 16.47
N GLY A 30 7.81 -0.41 16.49
CA GLY A 30 7.93 0.60 17.54
C GLY A 30 9.16 1.50 17.44
N THR A 31 9.96 1.37 16.37
CA THR A 31 10.98 2.35 15.98
C THR A 31 10.37 3.39 15.04
N GLU A 32 11.02 4.55 14.86
CA GLU A 32 10.52 5.57 13.92
C GLU A 32 10.44 5.03 12.47
N GLU A 33 11.37 4.15 12.08
CA GLU A 33 11.34 3.49 10.76
C GLU A 33 10.22 2.44 10.67
N GLY A 34 9.96 1.70 11.76
CA GLY A 34 8.83 0.76 11.86
C GLY A 34 7.48 1.48 11.72
N ASP A 35 7.29 2.56 12.49
CA ASP A 35 6.09 3.40 12.37
C ASP A 35 5.93 3.96 10.94
N ARG A 36 7.05 4.27 10.27
CA ARG A 36 7.03 4.80 8.91
C ARG A 36 6.63 3.73 7.89
N PHE A 37 7.18 2.53 8.03
CA PHE A 37 6.86 1.37 7.21
C PHE A 37 5.37 1.05 7.27
N ASP A 38 4.81 0.97 8.48
CA ASP A 38 3.37 0.67 8.70
C ASP A 38 2.46 1.72 8.05
N VAL A 39 2.80 3.02 8.19
CA VAL A 39 2.01 4.09 7.58
C VAL A 39 2.13 4.07 6.05
N LEU A 40 3.32 3.84 5.49
CA LEU A 40 3.51 3.73 4.04
C LEU A 40 2.72 2.57 3.45
N ALA A 41 2.77 1.39 4.07
CA ALA A 41 1.98 0.23 3.67
C ALA A 41 0.49 0.56 3.65
N THR A 42 -0.03 1.13 4.74
CA THR A 42 -1.44 1.53 4.86
C THR A 42 -1.86 2.52 3.76
N LEU A 43 -1.01 3.49 3.42
CA LEU A 43 -1.30 4.50 2.39
C LEU A 43 -1.30 3.90 0.98
N VAL A 44 -0.36 2.98 0.70
CA VAL A 44 -0.28 2.24 -0.56
C VAL A 44 -1.54 1.40 -0.75
N GLU A 45 -1.89 0.57 0.24
CA GLU A 45 -3.09 -0.28 0.20
C GLU A 45 -4.36 0.55 0.01
N ALA A 46 -4.49 1.68 0.73
CA ALA A 46 -5.66 2.56 0.61
C ALA A 46 -5.78 3.24 -0.76
N TYR A 47 -4.67 3.51 -1.44
CA TYR A 47 -4.68 4.03 -2.80
C TYR A 47 -5.07 2.92 -3.80
N GLU A 48 -4.46 1.74 -3.68
CA GLU A 48 -4.74 0.58 -4.53
C GLU A 48 -6.20 0.15 -4.44
N ALA A 49 -6.77 0.02 -3.23
CA ALA A 49 -8.16 -0.38 -3.03
C ALA A 49 -9.17 0.57 -3.71
N LYS A 50 -8.83 1.86 -3.81
CA LYS A 50 -9.66 2.86 -4.52
C LYS A 50 -9.48 2.78 -6.03
N ARG A 51 -8.27 2.48 -6.50
CA ARG A 51 -7.89 2.58 -7.91
C ARG A 51 -8.09 1.28 -8.69
N TYR A 52 -7.85 0.16 -8.02
CA TYR A 52 -7.94 -1.21 -8.49
C TYR A 52 -8.86 -1.99 -7.55
N PRO A 53 -10.17 -1.67 -7.51
CA PRO A 53 -11.11 -2.47 -6.75
C PRO A 53 -11.02 -3.92 -7.24
N ILE A 54 -10.86 -4.86 -6.31
CA ILE A 54 -10.96 -6.27 -6.65
C ILE A 54 -12.41 -6.49 -7.08
N ASP A 55 -12.64 -6.66 -8.39
CA ASP A 55 -13.90 -7.21 -8.86
C ASP A 55 -14.09 -8.54 -8.15
N ALA A 56 -15.21 -8.69 -7.45
CA ALA A 56 -15.57 -9.96 -6.84
C ALA A 56 -15.43 -11.07 -7.90
N PRO A 57 -14.97 -12.28 -7.54
CA PRO A 57 -14.97 -13.37 -8.51
C PRO A 57 -16.37 -13.44 -9.13
N ALA A 58 -16.46 -13.53 -10.44
CA ALA A 58 -17.72 -13.72 -11.14
C ALA A 58 -18.32 -15.09 -10.75
N GLU A 59 -18.89 -15.19 -9.55
CA GLU A 59 -19.74 -16.28 -9.10
C GLU A 59 -21.09 -16.17 -9.83
N SER A 60 -21.09 -16.45 -11.14
CA SER A 60 -22.33 -16.78 -11.86
C SER A 60 -22.03 -17.22 -13.30
N LEU A 61 -21.37 -18.36 -13.51
CA LEU A 61 -21.49 -19.13 -14.77
C LEU A 61 -21.22 -20.64 -14.57
N ILE A 62 -21.72 -21.26 -13.50
CA ILE A 62 -21.85 -22.72 -13.44
C ILE A 62 -23.22 -23.04 -12.85
N GLY A 63 -24.24 -23.03 -13.71
CA GLY A 63 -25.63 -23.27 -13.32
C GLY A 63 -26.59 -23.06 -14.48
N ALA A 64 -26.34 -23.74 -15.60
CA ALA A 64 -27.30 -23.96 -16.68
C ALA A 64 -27.15 -25.40 -17.18
#